data_AF-A0A8H8U1N9-F1
#
_entry.id   AF-A0A8H8U1N9-F1
#
_cell.length_a   1.000
_cell.length_b   1.000
_cell.length_c   1.000
_cell.angle_alpha   90.00
_cell.angle_beta   90.00
_cell.angle_gamma   90.00
#
_symmetry.space_group_name_H-M   'P 1'
#
loop_
_entity.id
_entity.type
_entity.pdbx_description
1 polymer ?
#
loop_
_entity_poly.entity_id
_entity_poly.type
_entity_poly.pdbx_seq_one_letter_code
_entity_poly.pdbx_strand_id
1 'polypeptide(L)'
;MSSVSSHGPETSSTELFTPRHVHLVGSSPYGTNTEFFEAMSTALPGRLVCLPDGETGTRHFFVRWQMDVFASSPHILKGFSQIGDYKAYEPGIAQSSQITLGALGYDTHALASYAEFCALRDKGVIPHGVRFQVCLPTPLNVVGLCLLPEYQAEAEPLYEAALMAALRRIQDGVPKEDLAVQWDMAYEIGMLELPCAFNSWFDGDVKQGILERFARLAGAVDEGVEMAFHLCYGDAGHKHFSEPADMGVLVDMVNELSSHAGRVVDWVHVPVPKNRTDEAYFLPLKHLKVNSETRVFLGLAHAWNLKGTRERIRVASEFLHGFGVSTECGFGRTGVTEPELHLLLEKKL
;
A
#
# COMPACT_ATOMS: atom_id res chain seq x y z
N MET A 1 -67.70 -11.05 7.40
CA MET A 1 -66.46 -11.10 6.61
C MET A 1 -65.89 -9.69 6.59
N SER A 2 -65.01 -9.38 7.56
CA SER A 2 -64.34 -8.09 7.65
C SER A 2 -62.93 -8.32 8.19
N SER A 3 -61.99 -7.68 7.52
CA SER A 3 -60.54 -7.71 7.64
C SER A 3 -60.00 -7.31 9.01
N VAL A 4 -58.98 -8.02 9.48
CA VAL A 4 -58.02 -7.49 10.44
C VAL A 4 -56.62 -7.68 9.86
N SER A 5 -56.03 -6.58 9.44
CA SER A 5 -54.61 -6.44 9.10
C SER A 5 -53.81 -6.47 10.40
N SER A 6 -52.88 -7.41 10.54
CA SER A 6 -51.82 -7.34 11.55
C SER A 6 -50.51 -7.00 10.85
N HIS A 7 -50.17 -5.71 10.82
CA HIS A 7 -48.80 -5.26 10.60
C HIS A 7 -48.00 -5.59 11.86
N GLY A 8 -47.10 -6.58 11.77
CA GLY A 8 -46.04 -6.75 12.77
C GLY A 8 -45.00 -5.63 12.60
N PRO A 9 -44.35 -5.16 13.68
CA PRO A 9 -43.32 -4.15 13.57
C PRO A 9 -42.05 -4.80 12.99
N GLU A 10 -41.67 -4.42 11.78
CA GLU A 10 -40.30 -4.58 11.29
C GLU A 10 -39.41 -3.62 12.08
N THR A 11 -38.80 -4.11 13.16
CA THR A 11 -37.64 -3.47 13.76
C THR A 11 -36.39 -4.02 13.09
N SER A 12 -36.09 -3.56 11.88
CA SER A 12 -34.74 -3.64 11.32
C SER A 12 -33.95 -2.46 11.86
N SER A 13 -33.39 -2.60 13.07
CA SER A 13 -32.28 -1.74 13.48
C SER A 13 -31.05 -2.23 12.73
N THR A 14 -30.74 -1.64 11.58
CA THR A 14 -29.42 -1.74 10.96
C THR A 14 -28.42 -1.16 11.96
N GLU A 15 -27.79 -2.01 12.76
CA GLU A 15 -26.57 -1.61 13.46
C GLU A 15 -25.59 -1.12 12.39
N LEU A 16 -25.17 0.14 12.52
CA LEU A 16 -24.21 0.74 11.61
C LEU A 16 -22.91 -0.08 11.69
N PHE A 17 -22.43 -0.55 10.54
CA PHE A 17 -21.16 -1.26 10.45
C PHE A 17 -20.03 -0.37 10.98
N THR A 18 -19.30 -0.85 11.98
CA THR A 18 -18.14 -0.17 12.56
C THR A 18 -16.88 -0.98 12.28
N PRO A 19 -15.95 -0.46 11.44
CA PRO A 19 -14.68 -1.11 11.16
C PRO A 19 -13.85 -1.29 12.43
N ARG A 20 -13.44 -2.53 12.73
CA ARG A 20 -12.68 -2.81 13.96
C ARG A 20 -11.20 -2.45 13.83
N HIS A 21 -10.59 -2.82 12.72
CA HIS A 21 -9.15 -2.68 12.49
C HIS A 21 -8.81 -1.45 11.66
N VAL A 22 -7.64 -0.88 11.97
CA VAL A 22 -7.03 0.20 11.20
C VAL A 22 -5.74 -0.32 10.59
N HIS A 23 -5.54 -0.02 9.31
CA HIS A 23 -4.29 -0.26 8.61
C HIS A 23 -3.57 1.06 8.33
N LEU A 24 -2.26 1.04 8.55
CA LEU A 24 -1.35 2.14 8.25
C LEU A 24 -0.51 1.72 7.04
N VAL A 25 -0.60 2.50 5.97
CA VAL A 25 -0.04 2.11 4.67
C VAL A 25 1.49 1.99 4.70
N GLY A 26 2.18 2.88 5.40
CA GLY A 26 3.65 2.90 5.42
C GLY A 26 4.18 4.24 5.91
N SER A 27 4.39 5.16 4.97
CA SER A 27 4.97 6.49 5.23
C SER A 27 4.15 7.41 6.13
N SER A 28 4.86 8.24 6.90
CA SER A 28 4.33 9.17 7.90
C SER A 28 5.16 10.48 7.94
N PRO A 29 4.58 11.60 8.43
CA PRO A 29 5.25 12.91 8.44
C PRO A 29 6.18 13.10 9.65
N TYR A 30 6.31 12.08 10.50
CA TYR A 30 7.07 12.16 11.74
C TYR A 30 8.58 12.23 11.47
N GLY A 31 9.31 12.87 12.39
CA GLY A 31 10.75 13.04 12.25
C GLY A 31 11.53 11.75 12.53
N THR A 32 10.96 10.86 13.35
CA THR A 32 11.59 9.59 13.73
C THR A 32 10.57 8.44 13.80
N ASN A 33 11.06 7.21 13.65
CA ASN A 33 10.23 6.01 13.77
C ASN A 33 9.64 5.88 15.17
N THR A 34 10.43 6.16 16.22
CA THR A 34 9.98 6.16 17.62
C THR A 34 8.79 7.10 17.84
N GLU A 35 8.85 8.35 17.37
CA GLU A 35 7.72 9.29 17.48
C GLU A 35 6.46 8.76 16.77
N PHE A 36 6.63 8.17 15.59
CA PHE A 36 5.52 7.57 14.84
C PHE A 36 4.90 6.38 15.59
N PHE A 37 5.73 5.45 16.07
CA PHE A 37 5.29 4.28 16.82
C PHE A 37 4.51 4.66 18.08
N GLU A 38 5.02 5.61 18.86
CA GLU A 38 4.35 6.11 20.08
C GLU A 38 3.01 6.75 19.75
N ALA A 39 2.97 7.62 18.73
CA ALA A 39 1.77 8.31 18.32
C ALA A 39 0.68 7.32 17.85
N MET A 40 1.04 6.34 17.01
CA MET A 40 0.09 5.40 16.44
C MET A 40 -0.44 4.44 17.50
N SER A 41 0.45 3.91 18.34
CA SER A 41 0.08 2.96 19.40
C SER A 41 -0.82 3.60 20.45
N THR A 42 -0.55 4.86 20.80
CA THR A 42 -1.38 5.62 21.76
C THR A 42 -2.77 5.87 21.21
N ALA A 43 -2.86 6.18 19.93
CA ALA A 43 -4.08 6.71 19.36
C ALA A 43 -4.98 5.64 18.72
N LEU A 44 -4.44 4.45 18.42
CA LEU A 44 -5.19 3.30 17.88
C LEU A 44 -5.16 2.06 18.79
N PRO A 45 -5.48 2.19 20.11
CA PRO A 45 -5.38 1.08 21.04
C PRO A 45 -6.33 -0.06 20.63
N GLY A 46 -5.76 -1.25 20.43
CA GLY A 46 -6.51 -2.46 20.06
C GLY A 46 -7.07 -2.48 18.63
N ARG A 47 -6.70 -1.51 17.77
CA ARG A 47 -7.13 -1.47 16.36
C ARG A 47 -6.04 -1.81 15.36
N LEU A 48 -4.77 -1.75 15.78
CA LEU A 48 -3.62 -2.09 14.95
C LEU A 48 -3.42 -3.60 14.88
N VAL A 49 -3.22 -4.10 13.67
CA VAL A 49 -2.79 -5.49 13.43
C VAL A 49 -1.30 -5.51 13.11
N CYS A 50 -0.88 -4.60 12.24
CA CYS A 50 0.51 -4.37 11.88
C CYS A 50 0.83 -2.88 12.05
N LEU A 51 2.10 -2.56 12.29
CA LEU A 51 2.57 -1.19 12.47
C LEU A 51 3.85 -0.98 11.64
N PRO A 52 3.82 -0.13 10.59
CA PRO A 52 5.01 0.20 9.81
C PRO A 52 5.94 1.14 10.58
N ASP A 53 7.16 1.30 10.08
CA ASP A 53 8.16 2.21 10.68
C ASP A 53 7.94 3.70 10.35
N GLY A 54 6.94 4.03 9.53
CA GLY A 54 6.61 5.39 9.15
C GLY A 54 7.47 5.96 8.03
N GLU A 55 8.41 5.18 7.45
CA GLU A 55 9.30 5.59 6.37
C GLU A 55 9.93 6.98 6.53
N THR A 56 10.38 7.28 7.75
CA THR A 56 10.87 8.62 8.11
C THR A 56 12.19 8.98 7.41
N GLY A 57 12.58 10.27 7.48
CA GLY A 57 13.82 10.75 6.87
C GLY A 57 13.73 10.78 5.35
N THR A 58 14.77 10.33 4.64
CA THR A 58 14.80 10.38 3.15
C THR A 58 13.75 9.50 2.47
N ARG A 59 13.14 8.55 3.20
CA ARG A 59 12.18 7.58 2.66
C ARG A 59 10.75 8.10 2.52
N HIS A 60 10.43 9.27 3.09
CA HIS A 60 9.06 9.82 3.07
C HIS A 60 8.49 10.10 1.67
N PHE A 61 9.33 10.17 0.64
CA PHE A 61 8.94 10.30 -0.77
C PHE A 61 8.97 8.96 -1.53
N PHE A 62 8.48 7.88 -0.89
CA PHE A 62 8.33 6.55 -1.49
C PHE A 62 9.65 6.06 -2.12
N VAL A 63 9.71 5.83 -3.44
CA VAL A 63 10.91 5.28 -4.12
C VAL A 63 11.98 6.32 -4.44
N ARG A 64 11.76 7.61 -4.19
CA ARG A 64 12.65 8.67 -4.67
C ARG A 64 14.08 8.56 -4.14
N TRP A 65 14.25 8.10 -2.90
CA TRP A 65 15.57 7.88 -2.30
C TRP A 65 16.34 6.71 -2.95
N GLN A 66 15.67 5.85 -3.72
CA GLN A 66 16.32 4.79 -4.49
C GLN A 66 17.08 5.31 -5.71
N MET A 67 16.93 6.59 -6.09
CA MET A 67 17.79 7.17 -7.12
C MET A 67 19.27 7.11 -6.73
N ASP A 68 19.59 7.24 -5.44
CA ASP A 68 20.96 7.22 -4.92
C ASP A 68 21.62 5.83 -5.08
N VAL A 69 20.82 4.76 -5.19
CA VAL A 69 21.32 3.41 -5.51
C VAL A 69 22.03 3.40 -6.85
N PHE A 70 21.61 4.24 -7.80
CA PHE A 70 22.17 4.33 -9.14
C PHE A 70 23.20 5.46 -9.28
N ALA A 71 23.74 6.00 -8.18
CA ALA A 71 24.69 7.10 -8.21
C ALA A 71 25.97 6.80 -9.04
N SER A 72 26.33 5.53 -9.20
CA SER A 72 27.44 5.09 -10.07
C SER A 72 27.07 4.99 -11.56
N SER A 73 25.78 5.13 -11.89
CA SER A 73 25.23 5.07 -13.26
C SER A 73 24.23 6.21 -13.49
N PRO A 74 24.58 7.50 -13.27
CA PRO A 74 23.61 8.60 -13.28
C PRO A 74 22.97 8.86 -14.65
N HIS A 75 23.55 8.36 -15.74
CA HIS A 75 23.05 8.52 -17.11
C HIS A 75 21.74 7.78 -17.38
N ILE A 76 21.32 6.86 -16.49
CA ILE A 76 20.07 6.12 -16.63
C ILE A 76 18.91 6.75 -15.86
N LEU A 77 19.17 7.77 -15.03
CA LEU A 77 18.19 8.36 -14.13
C LEU A 77 17.29 9.37 -14.85
N LYS A 78 16.01 9.35 -14.50
CA LYS A 78 15.10 10.48 -14.71
C LYS A 78 15.54 11.65 -13.81
N GLY A 79 15.22 12.87 -14.21
CA GLY A 79 15.45 14.05 -13.37
C GLY A 79 14.64 14.00 -12.07
N PHE A 80 15.16 14.59 -11.00
CA PHE A 80 14.47 14.56 -9.70
C PHE A 80 13.09 15.23 -9.75
N SER A 81 12.93 16.31 -10.54
CA SER A 81 11.64 17.01 -10.74
C SER A 81 10.65 16.25 -11.62
N GLN A 82 11.11 15.20 -12.29
CA GLN A 82 10.33 14.41 -13.23
C GLN A 82 9.59 13.25 -12.54
N ILE A 83 10.00 12.86 -11.34
CA ILE A 83 9.32 11.84 -10.53
C ILE A 83 8.00 12.42 -10.02
N GLY A 84 6.88 11.86 -10.48
CA GLY A 84 5.53 12.29 -10.14
C GLY A 84 4.90 13.30 -11.13
N ASP A 85 5.56 13.63 -12.25
CA ASP A 85 4.97 14.50 -13.30
C ASP A 85 3.97 13.74 -14.20
N TYR A 86 3.89 12.41 -14.07
CA TYR A 86 2.96 11.52 -14.82
C TYR A 86 2.84 11.82 -16.32
N LYS A 87 3.91 12.32 -16.94
CA LYS A 87 3.99 12.58 -18.39
C LYS A 87 4.60 11.39 -19.11
N ALA A 88 4.23 11.25 -20.38
CA ALA A 88 4.86 10.29 -21.29
C ALA A 88 6.36 10.59 -21.43
N TYR A 89 7.16 9.52 -21.43
CA TYR A 89 8.59 9.57 -21.75
C TYR A 89 8.83 8.85 -23.06
N GLU A 90 9.33 9.59 -24.05
CA GLU A 90 9.81 9.00 -25.30
C GLU A 90 11.16 8.31 -25.05
N PRO A 91 11.32 7.03 -25.39
CA PRO A 91 12.59 6.33 -25.24
C PRO A 91 13.71 6.97 -26.06
N GLY A 92 14.88 7.13 -25.44
CA GLY A 92 16.11 7.51 -26.12
C GLY A 92 16.86 6.33 -26.74
N ILE A 93 18.06 6.60 -27.26
CA ILE A 93 19.01 5.56 -27.65
C ILE A 93 19.92 5.28 -26.46
N ALA A 94 19.90 4.03 -25.96
CA ALA A 94 20.79 3.61 -24.88
C ALA A 94 22.26 3.75 -25.29
N GLN A 95 23.06 4.42 -24.47
CA GLN A 95 24.47 4.71 -24.78
C GLN A 95 25.41 3.58 -24.35
N SER A 96 25.23 3.07 -23.13
CA SER A 96 25.99 1.97 -22.53
C SER A 96 25.24 1.45 -21.32
N SER A 97 25.27 0.15 -21.10
CA SER A 97 24.45 -0.51 -20.11
C SER A 97 25.19 -0.99 -18.86
N GLN A 98 26.32 -0.37 -18.56
CA GLN A 98 27.03 -0.62 -17.30
C GLN A 98 26.26 -0.03 -16.12
N ILE A 99 25.23 -0.75 -15.68
CA ILE A 99 24.39 -0.44 -14.54
C ILE A 99 25.05 -1.04 -13.30
N THR A 100 25.45 -0.17 -12.37
CA THR A 100 26.01 -0.57 -11.07
C THR A 100 25.08 -0.09 -9.97
N LEU A 101 24.65 -1.02 -9.11
CA LEU A 101 23.79 -0.73 -7.97
C LEU A 101 24.62 -0.58 -6.70
N GLY A 102 24.32 0.45 -5.93
CA GLY A 102 24.68 0.54 -4.53
C GLY A 102 23.81 -0.36 -3.65
N ALA A 103 23.98 -0.24 -2.33
CA ALA A 103 23.11 -0.92 -1.38
C ALA A 103 21.70 -0.30 -1.41
N LEU A 104 20.65 -1.12 -1.50
CA LEU A 104 19.27 -0.63 -1.53
C LEU A 104 18.83 0.02 -0.21
N GLY A 105 19.34 -0.47 0.93
CA GLY A 105 19.11 0.09 2.26
C GLY A 105 17.80 -0.34 2.95
N TYR A 106 16.85 -1.00 2.27
CA TYR A 106 15.58 -1.44 2.87
C TYR A 106 15.77 -2.30 4.12
N ASP A 107 16.67 -3.27 4.03
CA ASP A 107 17.06 -4.15 5.12
C ASP A 107 17.75 -3.42 6.26
N THR A 108 18.65 -2.50 5.96
CA THR A 108 19.33 -1.68 6.98
C THR A 108 18.32 -0.86 7.78
N HIS A 109 17.37 -0.23 7.10
CA HIS A 109 16.31 0.53 7.74
C HIS A 109 15.33 -0.36 8.52
N ALA A 110 14.89 -1.48 7.94
CA ALA A 110 13.95 -2.38 8.60
C ALA A 110 14.53 -2.96 9.89
N LEU A 111 15.79 -3.41 9.88
CA LEU A 111 16.43 -3.99 11.08
C LEU A 111 16.66 -2.95 12.18
N ALA A 112 17.06 -1.72 11.82
CA ALA A 112 17.19 -0.63 12.79
C ALA A 112 15.82 -0.26 13.40
N SER A 113 14.79 -0.15 12.57
CA SER A 113 13.42 0.18 12.99
C SER A 113 12.81 -0.92 13.86
N TYR A 114 13.10 -2.18 13.55
CA TYR A 114 12.64 -3.32 14.33
C TYR A 114 13.24 -3.34 15.75
N ALA A 115 14.49 -2.92 15.92
CA ALA A 115 15.10 -2.77 17.24
C ALA A 115 14.37 -1.71 18.08
N GLU A 116 14.01 -0.57 17.49
CA GLU A 116 13.19 0.47 18.15
C GLU A 116 11.78 -0.04 18.48
N PHE A 117 11.16 -0.76 17.55
CA PHE A 117 9.85 -1.40 17.73
C PHE A 117 9.87 -2.35 18.95
N CYS A 118 10.88 -3.22 19.05
CA CYS A 118 11.03 -4.13 20.20
C CYS A 118 11.18 -3.37 21.50
N ALA A 119 12.03 -2.33 21.54
CA ALA A 119 12.25 -1.52 22.73
C ALA A 119 10.97 -0.82 23.22
N LEU A 120 10.09 -0.40 22.31
CA LEU A 120 8.78 0.18 22.66
C LEU A 120 7.75 -0.87 23.08
N ARG A 121 7.80 -2.07 22.49
CA ARG A 121 6.98 -3.21 22.91
C ARG A 121 7.34 -3.70 24.32
N ASP A 122 8.62 -3.78 24.65
CA ASP A 122 9.10 -4.15 25.99
C ASP A 122 8.68 -3.13 27.06
N LYS A 123 8.49 -1.86 26.69
CA LYS A 123 7.94 -0.80 27.54
C LYS A 123 6.41 -0.82 27.63
N GLY A 124 5.73 -1.71 26.90
CA GLY A 124 4.28 -1.80 26.82
C GLY A 124 3.61 -0.69 26.02
N VAL A 125 4.36 0.09 25.23
CA VAL A 125 3.81 1.13 24.36
C VAL A 125 3.14 0.49 23.14
N ILE A 126 3.87 -0.40 22.46
CA ILE A 126 3.33 -1.22 21.38
C ILE A 126 2.72 -2.48 22.00
N PRO A 127 1.43 -2.77 21.80
CA PRO A 127 0.82 -3.99 22.34
C PRO A 127 1.47 -5.26 21.79
N HIS A 128 1.60 -6.29 22.64
CA HIS A 128 1.94 -7.63 22.16
C HIS A 128 0.91 -8.13 21.14
N GLY A 129 1.39 -8.83 20.10
CA GLY A 129 0.56 -9.33 19.01
C GLY A 129 0.43 -8.37 17.81
N VAL A 130 0.84 -7.11 17.94
CA VAL A 130 1.04 -6.24 16.77
C VAL A 130 2.32 -6.67 16.05
N ARG A 131 2.24 -6.89 14.74
CA ARG A 131 3.40 -7.21 13.91
C ARG A 131 4.11 -5.95 13.40
N PHE A 132 5.42 -6.03 13.25
CA PHE A 132 6.23 -5.04 12.58
C PHE A 132 6.06 -5.16 11.06
N GLN A 133 5.52 -4.11 10.44
CA GLN A 133 5.25 -4.06 9.00
C GLN A 133 6.44 -3.46 8.25
N VAL A 134 6.94 -4.17 7.25
CA VAL A 134 7.92 -3.68 6.30
C VAL A 134 7.24 -3.46 4.96
N CYS A 135 7.21 -2.21 4.51
CA CYS A 135 6.69 -1.84 3.18
C CYS A 135 7.85 -1.81 2.18
N LEU A 136 7.70 -2.59 1.11
CA LEU A 136 8.67 -2.67 0.02
C LEU A 136 7.97 -2.31 -1.30
N PRO A 137 8.55 -1.44 -2.15
CA PRO A 137 8.05 -1.28 -3.49
C PRO A 137 8.35 -2.55 -4.30
N THR A 138 7.53 -2.83 -5.30
CA THR A 138 7.96 -3.77 -6.34
C THR A 138 9.12 -3.18 -7.17
N PRO A 139 9.90 -4.02 -7.87
CA PRO A 139 10.91 -3.54 -8.82
C PRO A 139 10.34 -2.57 -9.86
N LEU A 140 9.10 -2.80 -10.32
CA LEU A 140 8.43 -1.94 -11.31
C LEU A 140 8.28 -0.50 -10.82
N ASN A 141 8.02 -0.30 -9.52
CA ASN A 141 7.88 1.05 -8.96
C ASN A 141 9.20 1.83 -9.03
N VAL A 142 10.32 1.21 -8.68
CA VAL A 142 11.61 1.90 -8.67
C VAL A 142 12.13 2.08 -10.09
N VAL A 143 12.14 1.03 -10.88
CA VAL A 143 12.64 1.04 -12.27
C VAL A 143 11.78 1.97 -13.13
N GLY A 144 10.47 1.86 -13.00
CA GLY A 144 9.50 2.64 -13.77
C GLY A 144 9.52 4.12 -13.44
N LEU A 145 9.63 4.48 -12.15
CA LEU A 145 9.58 5.89 -11.73
C LEU A 145 10.95 6.59 -11.77
N CYS A 146 12.05 5.89 -11.49
CA CYS A 146 13.36 6.51 -11.34
C CYS A 146 14.22 6.46 -12.61
N LEU A 147 14.00 5.50 -13.51
CA LEU A 147 14.89 5.28 -14.65
C LEU A 147 14.27 5.68 -15.99
N LEU A 148 15.12 6.13 -16.93
CA LEU A 148 14.75 6.40 -18.31
C LEU A 148 14.33 5.11 -19.04
N PRO A 149 13.32 5.17 -19.94
CA PRO A 149 12.72 3.98 -20.55
C PRO A 149 13.73 3.01 -21.19
N GLU A 150 14.73 3.52 -21.89
CA GLU A 150 15.71 2.72 -22.64
C GLU A 150 16.65 1.87 -21.77
N TYR A 151 16.64 2.06 -20.44
CA TYR A 151 17.44 1.26 -19.49
C TYR A 151 16.60 0.33 -18.60
N GLN A 152 15.27 0.41 -18.65
CA GLN A 152 14.40 -0.27 -17.69
C GLN A 152 14.46 -1.80 -17.79
N ALA A 153 14.46 -2.34 -19.01
CA ALA A 153 14.50 -3.78 -19.26
C ALA A 153 15.78 -4.44 -18.71
N GLU A 154 16.90 -3.73 -18.73
CA GLU A 154 18.17 -4.23 -18.21
C GLU A 154 18.33 -3.99 -16.71
N ALA A 155 17.83 -2.86 -16.21
CA ALA A 155 17.91 -2.50 -14.80
C ALA A 155 17.02 -3.39 -13.92
N GLU A 156 15.84 -3.78 -14.40
CA GLU A 156 14.85 -4.51 -13.62
C GLU A 156 15.38 -5.80 -12.97
N PRO A 157 15.97 -6.76 -13.70
CA PRO A 157 16.45 -7.99 -13.09
C PRO A 157 17.59 -7.76 -12.07
N LEU A 158 18.43 -6.74 -12.29
CA LEU A 158 19.49 -6.37 -11.35
C LEU A 158 18.89 -5.84 -10.03
N TYR A 159 17.88 -4.97 -10.16
CA TYR A 159 17.20 -4.38 -9.02
C TYR A 159 16.38 -5.42 -8.25
N GLU A 160 15.64 -6.29 -8.95
CA GLU A 160 14.88 -7.40 -8.35
C GLU A 160 15.80 -8.31 -7.53
N ALA A 161 16.95 -8.72 -8.07
CA ALA A 161 17.90 -9.56 -7.35
C ALA A 161 18.42 -8.88 -6.06
N ALA A 162 18.73 -7.58 -6.12
CA ALA A 162 19.17 -6.82 -4.95
C ALA A 162 18.05 -6.67 -3.90
N LEU A 163 16.80 -6.49 -4.34
CA LEU A 163 15.63 -6.39 -3.46
C LEU A 163 15.33 -7.73 -2.77
N MET A 164 15.45 -8.85 -3.47
CA MET A 164 15.32 -10.19 -2.87
C MET A 164 16.40 -10.46 -1.83
N ALA A 165 17.63 -10.02 -2.08
CA ALA A 165 18.71 -10.13 -1.10
C ALA A 165 18.43 -9.26 0.15
N ALA A 166 17.85 -8.07 -0.02
CA ALA A 166 17.42 -7.25 1.10
C ALA A 166 16.27 -7.93 1.89
N LEU A 167 15.23 -8.43 1.20
CA LEU A 167 14.13 -9.16 1.84
C LEU A 167 14.63 -10.38 2.63
N ARG A 168 15.54 -11.18 2.07
CA ARG A 168 16.15 -12.31 2.80
C ARG A 168 16.81 -11.85 4.10
N ARG A 169 17.61 -10.79 4.07
CA ARG A 169 18.27 -10.25 5.28
C ARG A 169 17.27 -9.73 6.31
N ILE A 170 16.13 -9.17 5.89
CA ILE A 170 15.05 -8.78 6.79
C ILE A 170 14.45 -10.02 7.46
N GLN A 171 14.12 -11.05 6.69
CA GLN A 171 13.54 -12.29 7.20
C GLN A 171 14.50 -13.09 8.11
N ASP A 172 15.82 -12.94 7.90
CA ASP A 172 16.83 -13.52 8.79
C ASP A 172 16.96 -12.76 10.13
N GLY A 173 16.66 -11.45 10.13
CA GLY A 173 16.84 -10.58 11.30
C GLY A 173 15.56 -10.27 12.08
N VAL A 174 14.37 -10.53 11.52
CA VAL A 174 13.08 -10.31 12.17
C VAL A 174 12.36 -11.67 12.34
N PRO A 175 11.96 -12.07 13.56
CA PRO A 175 11.17 -13.27 13.79
C PRO A 175 9.90 -13.30 12.93
N LYS A 176 9.57 -14.47 12.39
CA LYS A 176 8.43 -14.62 11.46
C LYS A 176 7.08 -14.25 12.08
N GLU A 177 6.91 -14.47 13.38
CA GLU A 177 5.73 -14.11 14.16
C GLU A 177 5.57 -12.60 14.35
N ASP A 178 6.67 -11.86 14.22
CA ASP A 178 6.72 -10.42 14.36
C ASP A 178 6.72 -9.71 12.99
N LEU A 179 7.10 -10.40 11.91
CA LEU A 179 7.21 -9.78 10.59
C LEU A 179 5.90 -9.83 9.80
N ALA A 180 5.60 -8.71 9.15
CA ALA A 180 4.60 -8.58 8.11
C ALA A 180 5.19 -7.80 6.92
N VAL A 181 5.02 -8.29 5.69
CA VAL A 181 5.59 -7.67 4.47
C VAL A 181 4.46 -7.16 3.58
N GLN A 182 4.55 -5.90 3.17
CA GLN A 182 3.64 -5.30 2.20
C GLN A 182 4.38 -4.94 0.91
N TRP A 183 3.83 -5.37 -0.23
CA TRP A 183 4.26 -4.93 -1.56
C TRP A 183 3.45 -3.73 -2.03
N ASP A 184 4.11 -2.59 -2.27
CA ASP A 184 3.47 -1.39 -2.80
C ASP A 184 3.50 -1.38 -4.33
N MET A 185 2.32 -1.27 -4.95
CA MET A 185 2.10 -1.53 -6.38
C MET A 185 1.49 -0.32 -7.12
N ALA A 186 2.10 0.86 -7.04
CA ALA A 186 1.56 2.07 -7.67
C ALA A 186 1.79 2.10 -9.19
N TYR A 187 2.99 1.73 -9.64
CA TYR A 187 3.34 1.75 -11.07
C TYR A 187 2.52 0.74 -11.88
N GLU A 188 2.21 -0.41 -11.29
CA GLU A 188 1.35 -1.45 -11.87
C GLU A 188 -0.06 -0.95 -12.15
N ILE A 189 -0.67 -0.26 -11.19
CA ILE A 189 -1.98 0.37 -11.41
C ILE A 189 -1.87 1.46 -12.49
N GLY A 190 -0.76 2.22 -12.49
CA GLY A 190 -0.45 3.19 -13.55
C GLY A 190 -0.41 2.56 -14.94
N MET A 191 0.24 1.41 -15.08
CA MET A 191 0.31 0.69 -16.37
C MET A 191 -1.07 0.28 -16.90
N LEU A 192 -2.01 -0.04 -16.01
CA LEU A 192 -3.36 -0.50 -16.40
C LEU A 192 -4.32 0.67 -16.66
N GLU A 193 -4.22 1.74 -15.88
CA GLU A 193 -5.21 2.83 -15.87
C GLU A 193 -4.72 4.10 -16.56
N LEU A 194 -3.41 4.24 -16.78
CA LEU A 194 -2.80 5.36 -17.49
C LEU A 194 -1.58 4.90 -18.36
N PRO A 195 -1.79 3.99 -19.32
CA PRO A 195 -0.72 3.40 -20.13
C PRO A 195 0.04 4.42 -20.99
N CYS A 196 -0.45 5.65 -21.17
CA CYS A 196 0.28 6.71 -21.87
C CYS A 196 1.42 7.32 -21.05
N ALA A 197 1.39 7.17 -19.71
CA ALA A 197 2.41 7.70 -18.81
C ALA A 197 3.23 6.57 -18.13
N PHE A 198 2.65 5.37 -18.04
CA PHE A 198 3.23 4.21 -17.39
C PHE A 198 3.39 3.08 -18.40
N ASN A 199 4.57 3.00 -19.00
CA ASN A 199 4.86 2.04 -20.06
C ASN A 199 5.41 0.74 -19.48
N SER A 200 5.01 -0.41 -20.03
CA SER A 200 5.74 -1.66 -19.83
C SER A 200 7.00 -1.69 -20.69
N TRP A 201 8.03 -2.36 -20.19
CA TRP A 201 9.29 -2.63 -20.90
C TRP A 201 9.51 -4.14 -21.07
N PHE A 202 8.42 -4.90 -21.02
CA PHE A 202 8.37 -6.34 -21.20
C PHE A 202 7.28 -6.70 -22.21
N ASP A 203 7.49 -7.80 -22.92
CA ASP A 203 6.61 -8.26 -23.98
C ASP A 203 5.32 -8.89 -23.44
N GLY A 204 4.28 -8.89 -24.27
CA GLY A 204 3.02 -9.59 -24.01
C GLY A 204 1.95 -8.74 -23.33
N ASP A 205 0.99 -9.41 -22.69
CA ASP A 205 -0.08 -8.76 -21.95
C ASP A 205 0.48 -8.12 -20.67
N VAL A 206 0.21 -6.82 -20.49
CA VAL A 206 0.75 -6.03 -19.37
C VAL A 206 0.35 -6.61 -18.02
N LYS A 207 -0.92 -7.00 -17.88
CA LYS A 207 -1.43 -7.56 -16.63
C LYS A 207 -0.77 -8.91 -16.32
N GLN A 208 -0.64 -9.80 -17.30
CA GLN A 208 0.09 -11.06 -17.11
C GLN A 208 1.55 -10.83 -16.70
N GLY A 209 2.25 -9.89 -17.35
CA GLY A 209 3.63 -9.56 -16.98
C GLY A 209 3.77 -9.00 -15.56
N ILE A 210 2.75 -8.27 -15.06
CA ILE A 210 2.66 -7.85 -13.65
C ILE A 210 2.46 -9.05 -12.73
N LEU A 211 1.53 -9.96 -13.05
CA LEU A 211 1.22 -11.13 -12.23
C LEU A 211 2.41 -12.09 -12.10
N GLU A 212 3.15 -12.32 -13.20
CA GLU A 212 4.36 -13.15 -13.20
C GLU A 212 5.46 -12.59 -12.29
N ARG A 213 5.63 -11.27 -12.26
CA ARG A 213 6.54 -10.57 -11.35
C ARG A 213 6.08 -10.70 -9.92
N PHE A 214 4.82 -10.40 -9.65
CA PHE A 214 4.24 -10.50 -8.31
C PHE A 214 4.34 -11.90 -7.74
N ALA A 215 4.13 -12.96 -8.53
CA ALA A 215 4.27 -14.34 -8.07
C ALA A 215 5.68 -14.64 -7.54
N ARG A 216 6.73 -14.07 -8.15
CA ARG A 216 8.11 -14.18 -7.64
C ARG A 216 8.31 -13.42 -6.32
N LEU A 217 7.75 -12.20 -6.22
CA LEU A 217 7.80 -11.40 -4.99
C LEU A 217 7.07 -12.10 -3.83
N ALA A 218 5.86 -12.61 -4.09
CA ALA A 218 5.04 -13.34 -3.13
C ALA A 218 5.72 -14.63 -2.67
N GLY A 219 6.30 -15.39 -3.61
CA GLY A 219 7.02 -16.64 -3.32
C GLY A 219 8.34 -16.46 -2.57
N ALA A 220 8.90 -15.25 -2.54
CA ALA A 220 10.12 -14.94 -1.79
C ALA A 220 9.87 -14.62 -0.30
N VAL A 221 8.61 -14.41 0.10
CA VAL A 221 8.25 -14.23 1.51
C VAL A 221 8.11 -15.61 2.16
N ASP A 222 8.78 -15.83 3.28
CA ASP A 222 8.85 -17.09 4.01
C ASP A 222 7.46 -17.52 4.53
N GLU A 223 7.28 -18.83 4.70
CA GLU A 223 6.08 -19.38 5.33
C GLU A 223 5.97 -18.92 6.80
N GLY A 224 4.80 -18.43 7.20
CA GLY A 224 4.52 -17.91 8.55
C GLY A 224 4.78 -16.42 8.76
N VAL A 225 5.49 -15.76 7.84
CA VAL A 225 5.53 -14.29 7.74
C VAL A 225 4.23 -13.84 7.09
N GLU A 226 3.52 -12.85 7.65
CA GLU A 226 2.31 -12.32 6.98
C GLU A 226 2.69 -11.50 5.74
N MET A 227 1.93 -11.61 4.66
CA MET A 227 2.18 -10.93 3.39
C MET A 227 0.94 -10.25 2.82
N ALA A 228 1.15 -9.08 2.25
CA ALA A 228 0.10 -8.24 1.69
C ALA A 228 0.57 -7.41 0.50
N PHE A 229 -0.39 -6.70 -0.10
CA PHE A 229 -0.11 -5.68 -1.09
C PHE A 229 -1.01 -4.45 -0.94
N HIS A 230 -0.45 -3.31 -1.31
CA HIS A 230 -1.09 -2.01 -1.37
C HIS A 230 -1.21 -1.58 -2.83
N LEU A 231 -2.45 -1.51 -3.34
CA LEU A 231 -2.73 -0.88 -4.62
C LEU A 231 -2.82 0.63 -4.41
N CYS A 232 -2.36 1.41 -5.39
CA CYS A 232 -2.25 2.86 -5.24
C CYS A 232 -2.39 3.59 -6.58
N TYR A 233 -3.09 4.72 -6.59
CA TYR A 233 -3.11 5.65 -7.73
C TYR A 233 -2.05 6.77 -7.63
N GLY A 234 -1.04 6.56 -6.78
CA GLY A 234 -0.01 7.57 -6.48
C GLY A 234 -0.56 8.75 -5.68
N ASP A 235 0.33 9.63 -5.22
CA ASP A 235 -0.06 10.85 -4.49
C ASP A 235 1.02 11.94 -4.69
N ALA A 236 1.10 12.47 -5.91
CA ALA A 236 2.00 13.55 -6.23
C ALA A 236 1.34 14.90 -5.89
N GLY A 237 1.50 15.35 -4.65
CA GLY A 237 0.90 16.61 -4.17
C GLY A 237 -0.61 16.55 -4.04
N HIS A 238 -1.15 15.47 -3.44
CA HIS A 238 -2.57 15.22 -3.24
C HIS A 238 -3.37 15.05 -4.53
N LYS A 239 -2.70 14.53 -5.57
CA LYS A 239 -3.29 14.21 -6.86
C LYS A 239 -2.90 12.80 -7.28
N HIS A 240 -3.91 12.05 -7.69
CA HIS A 240 -3.74 10.75 -8.34
C HIS A 240 -3.26 10.93 -9.78
N PHE A 241 -2.57 9.93 -10.32
CA PHE A 241 -2.31 9.90 -11.76
C PHE A 241 -3.58 9.62 -12.57
N SER A 242 -4.55 8.91 -11.99
CA SER A 242 -5.86 8.65 -12.59
C SER A 242 -6.94 8.72 -11.51
N GLU A 243 -8.08 9.30 -11.85
CA GLU A 243 -9.28 9.29 -11.01
C GLU A 243 -10.17 8.13 -11.47
N PRO A 244 -10.18 6.99 -10.76
CA PRO A 244 -10.85 5.77 -11.23
C PRO A 244 -12.35 5.98 -11.34
N ALA A 245 -12.96 5.45 -12.40
CA ALA A 245 -14.41 5.53 -12.61
C ALA A 245 -15.19 4.70 -11.58
N ASP A 246 -14.70 3.52 -11.22
CA ASP A 246 -15.20 2.60 -10.21
C ASP A 246 -14.05 1.76 -9.63
N MET A 247 -14.34 0.85 -8.69
CA MET A 247 -13.34 -0.06 -8.11
C MET A 247 -13.01 -1.29 -8.99
N GLY A 248 -13.45 -1.33 -10.25
CA GLY A 248 -13.38 -2.51 -11.11
C GLY A 248 -11.95 -3.03 -11.32
N VAL A 249 -11.02 -2.16 -11.69
CA VAL A 249 -9.60 -2.52 -11.88
C VAL A 249 -8.97 -2.96 -10.56
N LEU A 250 -9.27 -2.28 -9.45
CA LEU A 250 -8.74 -2.65 -8.13
C LEU A 250 -9.23 -4.03 -7.70
N VAL A 251 -10.53 -4.33 -7.85
CA VAL A 251 -11.11 -5.63 -7.49
C VAL A 251 -10.56 -6.74 -8.38
N ASP A 252 -10.44 -6.50 -9.68
CA ASP A 252 -9.83 -7.41 -10.63
C ASP A 252 -8.38 -7.73 -10.24
N MET A 253 -7.57 -6.70 -9.96
CA MET A 253 -6.19 -6.88 -9.52
C MET A 253 -6.08 -7.62 -8.17
N VAL A 254 -6.93 -7.30 -7.18
CA VAL A 254 -6.91 -8.03 -5.91
C VAL A 254 -7.16 -9.52 -6.12
N ASN A 255 -8.15 -9.88 -6.94
CA ASN A 255 -8.51 -11.27 -7.23
C ASN A 255 -7.37 -12.02 -7.94
N GLU A 256 -6.78 -11.38 -8.93
CA GLU A 256 -5.74 -11.97 -9.77
C GLU A 256 -4.43 -12.11 -8.99
N LEU A 257 -4.00 -11.08 -8.26
CA LEU A 257 -2.82 -11.15 -7.40
C LEU A 257 -3.01 -12.21 -6.31
N SER A 258 -4.17 -12.26 -5.67
CA SER A 258 -4.45 -13.25 -4.61
C SER A 258 -4.44 -14.68 -5.13
N SER A 259 -4.93 -14.92 -6.36
CA SER A 259 -4.89 -16.24 -6.98
C SER A 259 -3.50 -16.66 -7.47
N HIS A 260 -2.67 -15.70 -7.90
CA HIS A 260 -1.31 -15.95 -8.41
C HIS A 260 -0.24 -15.95 -7.33
N ALA A 261 -0.52 -15.46 -6.11
CA ALA A 261 0.43 -15.38 -5.01
C ALA A 261 1.06 -16.74 -4.64
N GLY A 262 0.36 -17.86 -4.89
CA GLY A 262 0.78 -19.19 -4.46
C GLY A 262 0.76 -19.41 -2.95
N ARG A 263 0.24 -18.44 -2.19
CA ARG A 263 0.10 -18.42 -0.74
C ARG A 263 -1.13 -17.61 -0.32
N VAL A 264 -1.54 -17.72 0.94
CA VAL A 264 -2.52 -16.80 1.50
C VAL A 264 -1.92 -15.39 1.54
N VAL A 265 -2.70 -14.42 1.07
CA VAL A 265 -2.47 -12.99 1.25
C VAL A 265 -3.22 -12.59 2.51
N ASP A 266 -2.48 -12.18 3.55
CA ASP A 266 -3.01 -11.94 4.90
C ASP A 266 -3.83 -10.65 4.99
N TRP A 267 -3.45 -9.64 4.20
CA TRP A 267 -4.31 -8.48 3.96
C TRP A 267 -4.12 -7.85 2.59
N VAL A 268 -5.13 -7.09 2.16
CA VAL A 268 -5.06 -6.27 0.95
C VAL A 268 -5.50 -4.85 1.30
N HIS A 269 -4.86 -3.88 0.67
CA HIS A 269 -5.26 -2.48 0.77
C HIS A 269 -5.62 -1.90 -0.60
N VAL A 270 -6.77 -1.23 -0.68
CA VAL A 270 -7.18 -0.50 -1.88
C VAL A 270 -7.56 0.96 -1.56
N PRO A 271 -7.16 1.93 -2.42
CA PRO A 271 -7.43 3.34 -2.22
C PRO A 271 -8.87 3.69 -2.62
N VAL A 272 -9.43 4.71 -1.98
CA VAL A 272 -10.73 5.26 -2.36
C VAL A 272 -10.59 6.78 -2.42
N PRO A 273 -10.83 7.42 -3.58
CA PRO A 273 -10.71 8.87 -3.68
C PRO A 273 -11.70 9.62 -2.79
N LYS A 274 -11.27 10.79 -2.30
CA LYS A 274 -12.00 11.59 -1.29
C LYS A 274 -13.45 11.93 -1.65
N ASN A 275 -13.73 12.07 -2.95
CA ASN A 275 -15.03 12.46 -3.50
C ASN A 275 -15.99 11.27 -3.72
N ARG A 276 -15.52 10.02 -3.61
CA ARG A 276 -16.37 8.84 -3.85
C ARG A 276 -17.25 8.58 -2.64
N THR A 277 -18.55 8.75 -2.83
CA THR A 277 -19.62 8.40 -1.89
C THR A 277 -20.81 7.77 -2.63
N ASP A 278 -20.62 7.48 -3.91
CA ASP A 278 -21.62 6.93 -4.82
C ASP A 278 -21.57 5.40 -4.83
N GLU A 279 -22.74 4.76 -4.79
CA GLU A 279 -22.89 3.30 -4.85
C GLU A 279 -22.22 2.69 -6.09
N ALA A 280 -22.26 3.39 -7.23
CA ALA A 280 -21.67 2.91 -8.48
C ALA A 280 -20.16 2.67 -8.36
N TYR A 281 -19.44 3.52 -7.62
CA TYR A 281 -18.01 3.32 -7.35
C TYR A 281 -17.73 1.99 -6.64
N PHE A 282 -18.53 1.69 -5.60
CA PHE A 282 -18.32 0.55 -4.71
C PHE A 282 -18.97 -0.75 -5.22
N LEU A 283 -19.86 -0.69 -6.20
CA LEU A 283 -20.55 -1.83 -6.78
C LEU A 283 -19.62 -3.02 -7.12
N PRO A 284 -18.42 -2.80 -7.70
CA PRO A 284 -17.49 -3.90 -8.02
C PRO A 284 -17.04 -4.73 -6.81
N LEU A 285 -17.11 -4.21 -5.57
CA LEU A 285 -16.71 -4.95 -4.37
C LEU A 285 -17.49 -6.26 -4.18
N LYS A 286 -18.70 -6.37 -4.75
CA LYS A 286 -19.48 -7.62 -4.78
C LYS A 286 -18.77 -8.78 -5.49
N HIS A 287 -17.76 -8.48 -6.29
CA HIS A 287 -16.98 -9.45 -7.05
C HIS A 287 -15.60 -9.73 -6.43
N LEU A 288 -15.32 -9.21 -5.24
CA LEU A 288 -14.09 -9.49 -4.51
C LEU A 288 -14.03 -10.97 -4.09
N LYS A 289 -12.91 -11.62 -4.42
CA LYS A 289 -12.64 -13.04 -4.21
C LYS A 289 -11.32 -13.19 -3.45
N VAL A 290 -11.37 -12.88 -2.16
CA VAL A 290 -10.26 -13.13 -1.23
C VAL A 290 -10.61 -14.30 -0.32
N ASN A 291 -9.59 -14.93 0.29
CA ASN A 291 -9.83 -15.96 1.29
C ASN A 291 -10.57 -15.36 2.49
N SER A 292 -11.35 -16.16 3.21
CA SER A 292 -12.08 -15.70 4.40
C SER A 292 -11.18 -15.19 5.53
N GLU A 293 -9.90 -15.59 5.50
CA GLU A 293 -8.86 -15.18 6.44
C GLU A 293 -8.17 -13.87 6.04
N THR A 294 -8.28 -13.47 4.76
CA THR A 294 -7.68 -12.25 4.23
C THR A 294 -8.43 -11.02 4.76
N ARG A 295 -7.71 -10.11 5.41
CA ARG A 295 -8.26 -8.83 5.86
C ARG A 295 -8.29 -7.84 4.70
N VAL A 296 -9.45 -7.24 4.44
CA VAL A 296 -9.59 -6.18 3.43
C VAL A 296 -9.56 -4.83 4.13
N PHE A 297 -8.68 -3.93 3.69
CA PHE A 297 -8.60 -2.56 4.15
C PHE A 297 -8.97 -1.59 3.03
N LEU A 298 -9.93 -0.72 3.30
CA LEU A 298 -10.38 0.32 2.37
C LEU A 298 -9.87 1.68 2.84
N GLY A 299 -9.23 2.41 1.92
CA GLY A 299 -8.69 3.76 2.13
C GLY A 299 -9.76 4.84 2.23
N LEU A 300 -10.68 4.73 3.19
CA LEU A 300 -11.88 5.58 3.29
C LEU A 300 -11.65 6.85 4.12
N ALA A 301 -10.55 6.94 4.86
CA ALA A 301 -10.24 8.09 5.72
C ALA A 301 -9.43 9.16 4.96
N HIS A 302 -9.90 10.42 5.01
CA HIS A 302 -9.19 11.56 4.42
C HIS A 302 -9.23 12.76 5.35
N ALA A 303 -8.17 13.58 5.33
CA ALA A 303 -8.03 14.78 6.15
C ALA A 303 -9.30 15.64 6.17
N TRP A 304 -9.67 16.09 7.37
CA TRP A 304 -10.78 17.03 7.62
C TRP A 304 -12.15 16.55 7.10
N ASN A 305 -12.36 15.25 6.90
CA ASN A 305 -13.55 14.73 6.23
C ASN A 305 -14.27 13.62 7.01
N LEU A 306 -14.49 13.77 8.32
CA LEU A 306 -15.17 12.75 9.15
C LEU A 306 -16.54 12.34 8.58
N LYS A 307 -17.34 13.32 8.17
CA LYS A 307 -18.66 13.07 7.59
C LYS A 307 -18.56 12.24 6.31
N GLY A 308 -17.64 12.59 5.41
CA GLY A 308 -17.41 11.81 4.21
C GLY A 308 -16.84 10.43 4.51
N THR A 309 -15.98 10.28 5.52
CA THR A 309 -15.44 8.98 5.92
C THR A 309 -16.55 8.06 6.41
N ARG A 310 -17.45 8.56 7.27
CA ARG A 310 -18.63 7.80 7.71
C ARG A 310 -19.54 7.41 6.55
N GLU A 311 -19.76 8.33 5.61
CA GLU A 311 -20.59 8.04 4.44
C GLU A 311 -19.94 6.98 3.53
N ARG A 312 -18.63 7.08 3.29
CA ARG A 312 -17.87 6.06 2.56
C ARG A 312 -17.95 4.69 3.22
N ILE A 313 -17.79 4.62 4.55
CA ILE A 313 -17.94 3.36 5.31
C ILE A 313 -19.35 2.81 5.14
N ARG A 314 -20.37 3.65 5.29
CA ARG A 314 -21.78 3.27 5.14
C ARG A 314 -22.03 2.68 3.76
N VAL A 315 -21.66 3.39 2.68
CA VAL A 315 -21.89 2.94 1.31
C VAL A 315 -21.09 1.67 1.01
N ALA A 316 -19.80 1.60 1.36
CA ALA A 316 -18.99 0.41 1.14
C ALA A 316 -19.58 -0.83 1.87
N SER A 317 -20.16 -0.64 3.06
CA SER A 317 -20.79 -1.74 3.83
C SER A 317 -22.01 -2.38 3.18
N GLU A 318 -22.59 -1.75 2.16
CA GLU A 318 -23.66 -2.33 1.34
C GLU A 318 -23.14 -3.34 0.31
N PHE A 319 -21.84 -3.30 -0.01
CA PHE A 319 -21.20 -4.12 -1.05
C PHE A 319 -20.16 -5.10 -0.51
N LEU A 320 -19.57 -4.83 0.66
CA LEU A 320 -18.60 -5.70 1.32
C LEU A 320 -18.88 -5.79 2.83
N HIS A 321 -19.10 -7.01 3.32
CA HIS A 321 -19.25 -7.27 4.75
C HIS A 321 -17.88 -7.55 5.39
N GLY A 322 -17.50 -6.74 6.38
CA GLY A 322 -16.27 -6.96 7.13
C GLY A 322 -15.02 -6.43 6.42
N PHE A 323 -14.68 -5.18 6.70
CA PHE A 323 -13.43 -4.56 6.28
C PHE A 323 -12.85 -3.68 7.40
N GLY A 324 -11.54 -3.46 7.35
CA GLY A 324 -10.86 -2.42 8.13
C GLY A 324 -10.76 -1.11 7.35
N VAL A 325 -10.35 -0.04 8.02
CA VAL A 325 -10.18 1.29 7.41
C VAL A 325 -8.73 1.75 7.43
N SER A 326 -8.39 2.59 6.48
CA SER A 326 -7.08 3.21 6.34
C SER A 326 -7.23 4.59 5.71
N THR A 327 -6.14 5.35 5.67
CA THR A 327 -5.99 6.42 4.69
C THR A 327 -5.84 5.84 3.29
N GLU A 328 -6.07 6.66 2.27
CA GLU A 328 -5.93 6.24 0.88
C GLU A 328 -4.51 5.80 0.49
N CYS A 329 -3.50 6.47 1.04
CA CYS A 329 -2.09 6.21 0.81
C CYS A 329 -1.31 6.46 2.13
N GLY A 330 0.00 6.19 2.14
CA GLY A 330 0.89 6.70 3.17
C GLY A 330 0.90 8.23 3.18
N PHE A 331 1.02 8.82 4.36
CA PHE A 331 0.84 10.25 4.62
C PHE A 331 2.18 10.96 4.89
N GLY A 332 3.30 10.40 4.40
CA GLY A 332 4.65 10.97 4.58
C GLY A 332 4.89 12.37 4.00
N ARG A 333 4.01 12.84 3.12
CA ARG A 333 4.10 14.15 2.45
C ARG A 333 3.24 15.23 3.11
N THR A 334 2.52 14.87 4.17
CA THR A 334 1.68 15.77 4.94
C THR A 334 2.47 16.50 6.02
N GLY A 335 1.91 17.54 6.63
CA GLY A 335 2.45 18.07 7.87
C GLY A 335 2.09 17.17 9.07
N VAL A 336 2.92 17.11 10.11
CA VAL A 336 2.58 16.40 11.38
C VAL A 336 1.30 16.95 12.02
N THR A 337 0.94 18.19 11.70
CA THR A 337 -0.30 18.86 12.15
C THR A 337 -1.49 18.59 11.24
N GLU A 338 -1.34 17.85 10.13
CA GLU A 338 -2.47 17.43 9.31
C GLU A 338 -3.26 16.31 10.01
N PRO A 339 -4.58 16.48 10.19
CA PRO A 339 -5.43 15.61 11.00
C PRO A 339 -5.94 14.37 10.27
N GLU A 340 -5.23 13.89 9.24
CA GLU A 340 -5.51 12.56 8.67
C GLU A 340 -5.47 11.51 9.76
N LEU A 341 -4.51 11.67 10.67
CA LEU A 341 -4.44 10.99 11.95
C LEU A 341 -5.73 11.16 12.76
N HIS A 342 -6.09 12.38 13.18
CA HIS A 342 -7.19 12.60 14.13
C HIS A 342 -8.51 11.89 13.76
N LEU A 343 -8.75 11.63 12.47
CA LEU A 343 -9.91 10.89 11.98
C LEU A 343 -9.80 9.37 12.16
N LEU A 344 -8.65 8.75 11.83
CA LEU A 344 -8.39 7.34 12.17
C LEU A 344 -8.41 7.12 13.70
N LEU A 345 -7.99 8.16 14.43
CA LEU A 345 -7.86 8.19 15.89
C LEU A 345 -9.16 8.53 16.63
N GLU A 346 -10.22 8.96 15.95
CA GLU A 346 -11.52 9.12 16.60
C GLU A 346 -12.04 7.72 16.95
N LYS A 347 -12.21 7.46 18.26
CA LYS A 347 -12.79 6.23 18.84
C LYS A 347 -14.23 5.93 18.39
N LYS A 348 -14.75 6.64 17.38
CA LYS A 348 -16.14 6.64 16.89
C LYS A 348 -16.25 6.50 15.36
N LEU A 349 -15.22 6.00 14.68
CA LEU A 349 -15.37 5.39 13.35
C LEU A 349 -15.90 3.97 13.50
#